data_AF-N9F603-F1
#
_entry.id   AF-N9F603-F1
#
_cell.length_a   1.000
_cell.length_b   1.000
_cell.length_c   1.000
_cell.angle_alpha   90.00
_cell.angle_beta   90.00
_cell.angle_gamma   90.00
#
_symmetry.space_group_name_H-M   'P 1'
#
loop_
_entity.id
_entity.type
_entity.pdbx_description
1 polymer ?
#
loop_
_entity_poly.entity_id
_entity_poly.type
_entity_poly.pdbx_seq_one_letter_code
_entity_poly.pdbx_strand_id
1 'polypeptide(L)'
;MAIPQHTIDQILDRTDIVDLIGQRVKLKKTGRTYSGCCPFHQEKTPSFHVYRDKQYYHCFGCQANGNAIRFLMDIDSRNFIDVMKDLSNQTGIELPKDNHDNKKLSYKRSPQTPPSPPEKISPPSTTNHAIHEPMDEHFVDMDRFMDDPFAQFDPGFGMDEQVEGNLYDLLENMAQFYERQLPHSQKAQNYFKHRGLSAQTIQFWRLGYAPEDWQHLEKAFPQDIEGLKQIGLIRSSDSGRDFDLLRDRVIFPIRDHKGRVVGFGGRALNDDIKPKYINSPDSEVFHKNQLLYGLYEGRKLKANDWLMVEGYMDVIALQQYGINGAVATLGTASNADHLNTLFKQNSRITIAFDGDAAGQKAARRTLEIALPLLNDGRELKFFVLPNEHDPDSLIRREGLENFQKLLQQAPLLSDFVFAHLTGQHDISTPEGKSLVMGELRELTELLPKQGSFRYLLTQSFREKLGLGKRFTPQISHDASLSFNIHTKDEDFAIAILMHHPFLYIHFEELRAVIDQNELLAKILAVLNIVFDDLPDDQELATYYVLGACSHYSHELADIMQRTNIESLTEAPEVADKLARDFSLNLQEKYLRLKLKSPISLIESRNLRQQLNELTKQISLKLLS
;
A
#
# COMPACT_ATOMS: atom_id res chain seq x y z
N MET A 1 -31.59 -15.21 -10.57
CA MET A 1 -30.50 -15.14 -9.57
C MET A 1 -29.21 -14.78 -10.30
N ALA A 2 -28.78 -13.53 -10.22
CA ALA A 2 -27.46 -13.13 -10.71
C ALA A 2 -26.43 -13.54 -9.65
N ILE A 3 -25.45 -14.37 -10.01
CA ILE A 3 -24.32 -14.70 -9.13
C ILE A 3 -23.24 -13.66 -9.42
N PRO A 4 -22.86 -12.82 -8.44
CA PRO A 4 -21.87 -11.77 -8.66
C PRO A 4 -20.53 -12.33 -9.17
N GLN A 5 -19.88 -11.60 -10.09
CA GLN A 5 -18.62 -12.05 -10.71
C GLN A 5 -17.54 -12.40 -9.67
N HIS A 6 -17.41 -11.62 -8.58
CA HIS A 6 -16.45 -11.93 -7.52
C HIS A 6 -16.71 -13.28 -6.82
N THR A 7 -17.97 -13.71 -6.70
CA THR A 7 -18.31 -15.02 -6.12
C THR A 7 -17.87 -16.14 -7.07
N ILE A 8 -18.03 -15.91 -8.37
CA ILE A 8 -17.52 -16.80 -9.43
C ILE A 8 -15.99 -16.92 -9.33
N ASP A 9 -15.30 -15.78 -9.24
CA ASP A 9 -13.84 -15.72 -9.17
C ASP A 9 -13.30 -16.39 -7.88
N GLN A 10 -13.94 -16.17 -6.74
CA GLN A 10 -13.57 -16.84 -5.47
C GLN A 10 -13.71 -18.36 -5.56
N ILE A 11 -14.78 -18.83 -6.22
CA ILE A 11 -15.02 -20.26 -6.42
C ILE A 11 -13.96 -20.84 -7.36
N LEU A 12 -13.62 -20.14 -8.45
CA LEU A 12 -12.55 -20.53 -9.36
C LEU A 12 -11.17 -20.54 -8.67
N ASP A 13 -10.84 -19.51 -7.88
CA ASP A 13 -9.57 -19.41 -7.14
C ASP A 13 -9.38 -20.58 -6.15
N ARG A 14 -10.47 -21.13 -5.59
CA ARG A 14 -10.44 -22.29 -4.68
C ARG A 14 -10.55 -23.65 -5.39
N THR A 15 -10.84 -23.67 -6.67
CA THR A 15 -11.02 -24.90 -7.44
C THR A 15 -9.72 -25.25 -8.15
N ASP A 16 -9.12 -26.42 -7.88
CA ASP A 16 -8.00 -26.92 -8.71
C ASP A 16 -8.57 -27.60 -9.96
N ILE A 17 -8.42 -26.94 -11.12
CA ILE A 17 -8.91 -27.44 -12.40
C ILE A 17 -8.35 -28.83 -12.77
N VAL A 18 -7.13 -29.17 -12.34
CA VAL A 18 -6.52 -30.47 -12.65
C VAL A 18 -7.23 -31.57 -11.87
N ASP A 19 -7.51 -31.32 -10.59
CA ASP A 19 -8.17 -32.29 -9.73
C ASP A 19 -9.63 -32.47 -10.16
N LEU A 20 -10.31 -31.38 -10.51
CA LEU A 20 -11.68 -31.39 -11.01
C LEU A 20 -11.81 -32.16 -12.34
N ILE A 21 -10.93 -31.88 -13.31
CA ILE A 21 -10.95 -32.58 -14.60
C ILE A 21 -10.48 -34.03 -14.43
N GLY A 22 -9.50 -34.27 -13.56
CA GLY A 22 -8.94 -35.58 -13.26
C GLY A 22 -9.96 -36.60 -12.74
N GLN A 23 -11.08 -36.15 -12.17
CA GLN A 23 -12.20 -37.00 -11.78
C GLN A 23 -12.92 -37.66 -12.97
N ARG A 24 -12.90 -37.02 -14.15
CA ARG A 24 -13.60 -37.48 -15.36
C ARG A 24 -12.66 -37.95 -16.47
N VAL A 25 -11.46 -37.37 -16.55
CA VAL A 25 -10.48 -37.65 -17.61
C VAL A 25 -9.20 -38.20 -16.98
N LYS A 26 -8.68 -39.31 -17.52
CA LYS A 26 -7.37 -39.83 -17.12
C LYS A 26 -6.26 -38.90 -17.62
N LEU A 27 -5.77 -38.05 -16.75
CA LEU A 27 -4.68 -37.11 -17.02
C LEU A 27 -3.32 -37.71 -16.63
N LYS A 28 -2.33 -37.57 -17.51
CA LYS A 28 -0.92 -37.89 -17.24
C LYS A 28 -0.11 -36.60 -17.18
N LYS A 29 0.75 -36.46 -16.17
CA LYS A 29 1.64 -35.31 -16.06
C LYS A 29 2.70 -35.34 -17.16
N THR A 30 2.81 -34.26 -17.92
CA THR A 30 3.77 -34.09 -19.01
C THR A 30 4.47 -32.74 -18.82
N GLY A 31 5.65 -32.76 -18.19
CA GLY A 31 6.35 -31.53 -17.81
C GLY A 31 5.59 -30.74 -16.73
N ARG A 32 5.27 -29.47 -17.05
CA ARG A 32 4.51 -28.55 -16.17
C ARG A 32 2.98 -28.63 -16.39
N THR A 33 2.52 -29.41 -17.36
CA THR A 33 1.10 -29.54 -17.72
C THR A 33 0.61 -30.96 -17.53
N TYR A 34 -0.70 -31.15 -17.65
CA TYR A 34 -1.34 -32.44 -17.61
C TYR A 34 -2.01 -32.70 -18.96
N SER A 35 -1.86 -33.90 -19.51
CA SER A 35 -2.37 -34.26 -20.83
C SER A 35 -3.17 -35.57 -20.81
N GLY A 36 -4.24 -35.65 -21.58
CA GLY A 36 -5.09 -36.84 -21.73
C GLY A 36 -5.85 -36.86 -23.06
N CYS A 37 -6.69 -37.87 -23.28
CA CYS A 37 -7.64 -37.87 -24.39
C CYS A 37 -8.79 -36.92 -24.08
N CYS A 38 -9.22 -36.14 -25.08
CA CYS A 38 -10.30 -35.18 -24.93
C CYS A 38 -11.65 -35.87 -24.64
N PRO A 39 -12.45 -35.38 -23.68
CA PRO A 39 -13.79 -35.91 -23.43
C PRO A 39 -14.85 -35.41 -24.42
N PHE A 40 -14.55 -34.34 -25.18
CA PHE A 40 -15.50 -33.67 -26.07
C PHE A 40 -15.50 -34.19 -27.50
N HIS A 41 -14.50 -34.99 -27.88
CA HIS A 41 -14.44 -35.64 -29.19
C HIS A 41 -13.65 -36.94 -29.10
N GLN A 42 -13.87 -37.85 -30.04
CA GLN A 42 -13.28 -39.17 -29.98
C GLN A 42 -11.90 -39.20 -30.64
N GLU A 43 -10.86 -39.43 -29.84
CA GLU A 43 -9.47 -39.54 -30.31
C GLU A 43 -8.72 -40.69 -29.64
N LYS A 44 -7.68 -41.21 -30.32
CA LYS A 44 -6.81 -42.26 -29.78
C LYS A 44 -5.49 -41.73 -29.21
N THR A 45 -5.12 -40.51 -29.57
CA THR A 45 -3.89 -39.83 -29.13
C THR A 45 -4.24 -38.66 -28.21
N PRO A 46 -3.50 -38.42 -27.11
CA PRO A 46 -3.79 -37.32 -26.21
C PRO A 46 -3.62 -35.95 -26.90
N SER A 47 -4.71 -35.17 -27.04
CA SER A 47 -4.63 -33.76 -27.48
C SER A 47 -5.20 -32.77 -26.47
N PHE A 48 -5.69 -33.25 -25.32
CA PHE A 48 -6.29 -32.44 -24.28
C PHE A 48 -5.25 -32.04 -23.22
N HIS A 49 -5.00 -30.74 -23.07
CA HIS A 49 -4.02 -30.19 -22.14
C HIS A 49 -4.68 -29.33 -21.04
N VAL A 50 -4.23 -29.52 -19.80
CA VAL A 50 -4.67 -28.78 -18.62
C VAL A 50 -3.47 -28.10 -17.97
N TYR A 51 -3.62 -26.80 -17.71
CA TYR A 51 -2.59 -25.93 -17.15
C TYR A 51 -2.98 -25.56 -15.72
N ARG A 52 -2.36 -26.21 -14.72
CA ARG A 52 -2.62 -25.93 -13.30
C ARG A 52 -2.32 -24.47 -12.93
N ASP A 53 -1.18 -23.95 -13.36
CA ASP A 53 -0.74 -22.59 -13.02
C ASP A 53 -1.68 -21.50 -13.60
N LYS A 54 -2.36 -21.79 -14.71
CA LYS A 54 -3.25 -20.85 -15.41
C LYS A 54 -4.74 -21.15 -15.22
N GLN A 55 -5.08 -22.20 -14.46
CA GLN A 55 -6.45 -22.67 -14.22
C GLN A 55 -7.31 -22.77 -15.50
N TYR A 56 -6.74 -23.33 -16.57
CA TYR A 56 -7.35 -23.38 -17.90
C TYR A 56 -7.04 -24.70 -18.62
N TYR A 57 -7.95 -25.14 -19.50
CA TYR A 57 -7.76 -26.28 -20.38
C TYR A 57 -7.90 -25.89 -21.86
N HIS A 58 -7.19 -26.61 -22.73
CA HIS A 58 -7.30 -26.49 -24.17
C HIS A 58 -7.10 -27.84 -24.86
N CYS A 59 -7.92 -28.15 -25.84
CA CYS A 59 -7.79 -29.31 -26.71
C CYS A 59 -7.28 -28.91 -28.08
N PHE A 60 -6.13 -29.44 -28.50
CA PHE A 60 -5.58 -29.16 -29.83
C PHE A 60 -6.30 -29.91 -30.97
N GLY A 61 -7.07 -30.96 -30.66
CA GLY A 61 -7.88 -31.69 -31.62
C GLY A 61 -9.16 -30.94 -32.01
N CYS A 62 -10.05 -30.69 -31.04
CA CYS A 62 -11.37 -30.08 -31.28
C CYS A 62 -11.48 -28.59 -30.92
N GLN A 63 -10.38 -27.95 -30.49
CA GLN A 63 -10.33 -26.54 -30.06
C GLN A 63 -11.18 -26.18 -28.82
N ALA A 64 -11.83 -27.16 -28.19
CA ALA A 64 -12.55 -26.97 -26.94
C ALA A 64 -11.62 -26.43 -25.85
N ASN A 65 -12.05 -25.40 -25.15
CA ASN A 65 -11.22 -24.70 -24.19
C ASN A 65 -12.05 -23.92 -23.15
N GLY A 66 -11.46 -23.64 -22.00
CA GLY A 66 -12.15 -22.90 -20.94
C GLY A 66 -11.57 -23.12 -19.54
N ASN A 67 -12.31 -22.62 -18.55
CA ASN A 67 -12.03 -22.81 -17.12
C ASN A 67 -12.85 -23.99 -16.55
N ALA A 68 -12.74 -24.22 -15.24
CA ALA A 68 -13.45 -25.28 -14.53
C ALA A 68 -14.98 -25.22 -14.72
N ILE A 69 -15.58 -24.03 -14.70
CA ILE A 69 -17.03 -23.85 -14.89
C ILE A 69 -17.42 -24.27 -16.31
N ARG A 70 -16.70 -23.76 -17.32
CA ARG A 70 -16.99 -24.08 -18.71
C ARG A 70 -16.86 -25.57 -19.00
N PHE A 71 -15.82 -26.21 -18.44
CA PHE A 71 -15.65 -27.66 -18.51
C PHE A 71 -16.87 -28.43 -17.99
N LEU A 72 -17.36 -28.08 -16.79
CA LEU A 72 -18.51 -28.75 -16.17
C LEU A 72 -19.83 -28.49 -16.90
N MET A 73 -19.99 -27.30 -17.49
CA MET A 73 -21.14 -26.99 -18.33
C MET A 73 -21.13 -27.83 -19.60
N ASP A 74 -19.98 -27.91 -20.28
CA ASP A 74 -19.88 -28.57 -21.58
C ASP A 74 -19.87 -30.11 -21.46
N ILE A 75 -19.28 -30.68 -20.39
CA ILE A 75 -19.17 -32.15 -20.25
C ILE A 75 -20.45 -32.82 -19.75
N ASP A 76 -21.17 -32.15 -18.84
CA ASP A 76 -22.37 -32.69 -18.20
C ASP A 76 -23.65 -32.01 -18.75
N SER A 77 -23.54 -31.10 -19.73
CA SER A 77 -24.65 -30.28 -20.27
C SER A 77 -25.46 -29.54 -19.19
N ARG A 78 -24.79 -29.09 -18.13
CA ARG A 78 -25.44 -28.51 -16.93
C ARG A 78 -25.63 -27.01 -17.05
N ASN A 79 -26.70 -26.52 -16.45
CA ASN A 79 -26.95 -25.09 -16.29
C ASN A 79 -25.89 -24.45 -15.38
N PHE A 80 -25.46 -23.23 -15.72
CA PHE A 80 -24.54 -22.40 -14.96
C PHE A 80 -24.89 -22.34 -13.46
N ILE A 81 -26.16 -22.16 -13.10
CA ILE A 81 -26.57 -22.05 -11.68
C ILE A 81 -26.28 -23.34 -10.90
N ASP A 82 -26.52 -24.50 -11.51
CA ASP A 82 -26.29 -25.80 -10.86
C ASP A 82 -24.80 -26.09 -10.73
N VAL A 83 -24.02 -25.77 -11.76
CA VAL A 83 -22.54 -25.84 -11.71
C VAL A 83 -22.00 -24.95 -10.59
N MET A 84 -22.55 -23.74 -10.44
CA MET A 84 -22.13 -22.81 -9.39
C MET A 84 -22.51 -23.29 -7.99
N LYS A 85 -23.68 -23.92 -7.80
CA LYS A 85 -24.07 -24.52 -6.52
C LYS A 85 -23.15 -25.67 -6.12
N ASP A 86 -22.81 -26.54 -7.07
CA ASP A 86 -21.90 -27.66 -6.81
C ASP A 86 -20.50 -27.19 -6.44
N LEU A 87 -19.94 -26.26 -7.21
CA LEU A 87 -18.62 -25.70 -6.93
C LEU A 87 -18.62 -24.89 -5.61
N SER A 88 -19.69 -24.16 -5.31
CA SER A 88 -19.93 -23.51 -4.01
C SER A 88 -19.86 -24.52 -2.87
N ASN A 89 -20.57 -25.65 -2.99
CA ASN A 89 -20.60 -26.69 -1.97
C ASN A 89 -19.23 -27.36 -1.78
N GLN A 90 -18.48 -27.58 -2.86
CA GLN A 90 -17.14 -28.15 -2.80
C GLN A 90 -16.10 -27.20 -2.20
N THR A 91 -16.23 -25.90 -2.44
CA THR A 91 -15.28 -24.87 -1.98
C THR A 91 -15.66 -24.23 -0.63
N GLY A 92 -16.88 -24.47 -0.15
CA GLY A 92 -17.41 -23.87 1.08
C GLY A 92 -17.76 -22.38 0.96
N ILE A 93 -17.90 -21.86 -0.26
CA ILE A 93 -18.24 -20.45 -0.52
C ILE A 93 -19.75 -20.34 -0.68
N GLU A 94 -20.46 -19.68 0.24
CA GLU A 94 -21.92 -19.53 0.15
C GLU A 94 -22.34 -18.64 -1.04
N LEU A 95 -23.29 -19.14 -1.84
CA LEU A 95 -24.00 -18.32 -2.83
C LEU A 95 -24.98 -17.35 -2.12
N PRO A 96 -25.24 -16.15 -2.67
CA PRO A 96 -26.18 -15.20 -2.09
C PRO A 96 -27.56 -15.84 -1.83
N LYS A 97 -28.12 -15.66 -0.62
CA LYS A 97 -29.50 -16.06 -0.29
C LYS A 97 -30.47 -14.95 -0.68
N ASP A 98 -31.65 -15.29 -1.20
CA ASP A 98 -32.67 -14.30 -1.60
C ASP A 98 -33.28 -13.53 -0.40
N ASN A 99 -33.22 -12.20 -0.51
CA ASN A 99 -34.08 -11.13 0.03
C ASN A 99 -34.23 -10.84 1.54
N HIS A 100 -33.49 -9.81 1.99
CA HIS A 100 -34.06 -8.59 2.62
C HIS A 100 -33.16 -7.35 2.40
N ASP A 101 -31.85 -7.55 2.20
CA ASP A 101 -30.87 -6.49 1.88
C ASP A 101 -30.85 -6.06 0.40
N ASN A 102 -31.38 -6.89 -0.50
CA ASN A 102 -31.29 -6.67 -1.95
C ASN A 102 -32.00 -5.39 -2.43
N LYS A 103 -33.09 -4.96 -1.76
CA LYS A 103 -33.88 -3.80 -2.18
C LYS A 103 -33.18 -2.45 -1.93
N LYS A 104 -32.20 -2.40 -1.02
CA LYS A 104 -31.36 -1.21 -0.79
C LYS A 104 -30.17 -1.14 -1.75
N LEU A 105 -29.75 -2.31 -2.25
CA LEU A 105 -28.62 -2.48 -3.15
C LEU A 105 -29.02 -2.42 -4.63
N SER A 106 -30.32 -2.37 -4.91
CA SER A 106 -30.85 -2.22 -6.26
C SER A 106 -31.28 -0.78 -6.57
N TYR A 107 -31.22 -0.42 -7.85
CA TYR A 107 -31.66 0.87 -8.37
C TYR A 107 -32.37 0.67 -9.72
N LYS A 108 -33.16 1.65 -10.18
CA LYS A 108 -33.88 1.51 -11.45
C LYS A 108 -32.95 1.88 -12.60
N ARG A 109 -32.83 0.99 -13.58
CA ARG A 109 -32.13 1.32 -14.82
C ARG A 109 -33.04 2.09 -15.76
N SER A 110 -32.50 3.09 -16.43
CA SER A 110 -33.22 3.78 -17.50
C SER A 110 -33.41 2.83 -18.70
N PRO A 111 -34.56 2.88 -19.41
CA PRO A 111 -34.81 2.03 -20.57
C PRO A 111 -33.81 2.32 -21.69
N GLN A 112 -33.38 1.27 -22.40
CA GLN A 112 -32.53 1.39 -23.57
C GLN A 112 -33.25 2.15 -24.68
N THR A 113 -32.75 3.33 -25.06
CA THR A 113 -33.14 3.95 -26.33
C THR A 113 -32.56 3.08 -27.46
N PRO A 114 -33.39 2.53 -28.37
CA PRO A 114 -32.87 1.81 -29.53
C PRO A 114 -31.94 2.74 -30.33
N PRO A 115 -30.85 2.23 -30.93
CA PRO A 115 -30.06 3.04 -31.84
C PRO A 115 -30.97 3.57 -32.95
N SER A 116 -30.92 4.88 -33.17
CA SER A 116 -31.60 5.54 -34.28
C SER A 116 -31.30 4.78 -35.57
N PRO A 117 -32.28 4.47 -36.44
CA PRO A 117 -32.00 3.92 -37.75
C PRO A 117 -30.99 4.83 -38.45
N PRO A 118 -29.97 4.29 -39.16
CA PRO A 118 -29.05 5.13 -39.92
C PRO A 118 -29.89 6.04 -40.83
N GLU A 119 -29.60 7.34 -40.77
CA GLU A 119 -30.22 8.33 -41.65
C GLU A 119 -30.15 7.80 -43.08
N LYS A 120 -31.32 7.61 -43.69
CA LYS A 120 -31.41 7.32 -45.11
C LYS A 120 -30.76 8.50 -45.83
N ILE A 121 -29.57 8.28 -46.37
CA ILE A 121 -28.93 9.19 -47.32
C ILE A 121 -29.91 9.32 -48.48
N SER A 122 -30.57 10.48 -48.57
CA SER A 122 -31.36 10.88 -49.71
C SER A 122 -30.43 10.92 -50.94
N PRO A 123 -30.71 10.19 -52.02
CA PRO A 123 -29.91 10.32 -53.23
C PRO A 123 -30.15 11.72 -53.86
N PRO A 124 -29.14 12.31 -54.52
CA PRO A 124 -29.29 13.62 -55.13
C PRO A 124 -30.27 13.55 -56.31
N SER A 125 -31.15 14.54 -56.37
CA SER A 125 -32.10 14.76 -57.47
C SER A 125 -31.38 14.91 -58.80
N THR A 126 -31.56 13.95 -59.70
CA THR A 126 -31.30 14.11 -61.13
C THR A 126 -32.54 13.71 -61.93
N THR A 127 -32.71 14.47 -62.99
CA THR A 127 -33.89 14.69 -63.82
C THR A 127 -34.32 13.47 -64.65
N ASN A 128 -35.64 13.39 -64.85
CA ASN A 128 -36.39 12.52 -65.76
C ASN A 128 -35.68 12.22 -67.08
N HIS A 129 -35.60 10.93 -67.44
CA HIS A 129 -35.99 10.43 -68.76
C HIS A 129 -36.43 8.97 -68.66
N ALA A 130 -37.63 8.69 -69.16
CA ALA A 130 -38.25 7.37 -69.25
C ALA A 130 -37.88 6.69 -70.56
N ILE A 131 -37.49 5.41 -70.51
CA ILE A 131 -37.57 4.44 -71.63
C ILE A 131 -37.89 3.04 -71.05
N HIS A 132 -38.77 2.32 -71.75
CA HIS A 132 -39.42 1.03 -71.48
C HIS A 132 -38.51 -0.22 -71.66
N GLU A 133 -38.77 -1.26 -70.83
CA GLU A 133 -38.76 -2.74 -71.06
C GLU A 133 -37.45 -3.55 -71.33
N PRO A 134 -37.45 -4.92 -71.17
CA PRO A 134 -38.04 -5.78 -70.11
C PRO A 134 -37.12 -6.96 -69.60
N MET A 135 -37.59 -7.65 -68.55
CA MET A 135 -37.41 -9.06 -68.09
C MET A 135 -36.08 -9.84 -68.15
N ASP A 136 -35.75 -10.51 -67.02
CA ASP A 136 -35.35 -11.94 -66.90
C ASP A 136 -35.45 -12.34 -65.40
N GLU A 137 -36.51 -13.05 -64.98
CA GLU A 137 -36.55 -14.50 -64.69
C GLU A 137 -35.45 -15.05 -63.77
N HIS A 138 -35.77 -15.23 -62.48
CA HIS A 138 -35.56 -16.50 -61.76
C HIS A 138 -36.51 -16.60 -60.57
N PHE A 139 -37.64 -17.27 -60.82
CA PHE A 139 -38.51 -17.87 -59.82
C PHE A 139 -37.86 -19.16 -59.32
N VAL A 140 -37.69 -19.31 -58.00
CA VAL A 140 -37.64 -20.61 -57.34
C VAL A 140 -38.65 -20.61 -56.20
N ASP A 141 -39.82 -21.13 -56.55
CA ASP A 141 -40.74 -21.99 -55.81
C ASP A 141 -40.77 -21.86 -54.26
N MET A 142 -41.82 -21.18 -53.81
CA MET A 142 -42.36 -21.18 -52.46
C MET A 142 -43.52 -22.18 -52.46
N ASP A 143 -43.30 -23.39 -51.91
CA ASP A 143 -44.32 -24.24 -51.26
C ASP A 143 -43.76 -25.64 -51.01
N ARG A 144 -43.08 -25.82 -49.88
CA ARG A 144 -43.03 -27.11 -49.17
C ARG A 144 -42.55 -26.89 -47.74
N PHE A 145 -43.29 -27.50 -46.81
CA PHE A 145 -43.10 -27.56 -45.36
C PHE A 145 -43.80 -26.48 -44.53
N MET A 146 -45.13 -26.46 -44.61
CA MET A 146 -45.98 -26.32 -43.42
C MET A 146 -46.01 -27.67 -42.69
N ASP A 147 -45.39 -27.73 -41.53
CA ASP A 147 -45.79 -28.54 -40.34
C ASP A 147 -44.70 -28.37 -39.26
N ASP A 148 -44.68 -27.19 -38.63
CA ASP A 148 -43.98 -26.99 -37.35
C ASP A 148 -45.03 -26.87 -36.23
N PRO A 149 -45.14 -27.86 -35.33
CA PRO A 149 -46.06 -27.84 -34.18
C PRO A 149 -45.73 -26.80 -33.09
N PHE A 150 -44.70 -25.97 -33.25
CA PHE A 150 -44.27 -25.01 -32.24
C PHE A 150 -44.57 -23.53 -32.53
N ALA A 151 -45.30 -23.21 -33.61
CA ALA A 151 -45.64 -21.82 -33.95
C ALA A 151 -46.75 -21.17 -33.08
N GLN A 152 -47.16 -21.81 -31.97
CA GLN A 152 -48.09 -21.25 -30.98
C GLN A 152 -47.41 -21.07 -29.62
N PHE A 153 -46.46 -20.14 -29.55
CA PHE A 153 -46.10 -19.47 -28.30
C PHE A 153 -45.85 -18.01 -28.63
N ASP A 154 -46.94 -17.26 -28.74
CA ASP A 154 -46.95 -15.82 -28.56
C ASP A 154 -47.18 -15.56 -27.06
N PRO A 155 -46.18 -15.10 -26.28
CA PRO A 155 -46.46 -14.43 -25.03
C PRO A 155 -46.45 -12.93 -25.30
N GLY A 156 -47.56 -12.43 -25.81
CA GLY A 156 -48.05 -11.12 -25.43
C GLY A 156 -48.30 -11.07 -23.92
N PHE A 157 -47.23 -10.83 -23.16
CA PHE A 157 -47.29 -10.32 -21.79
C PHE A 157 -46.43 -9.07 -21.72
N GLY A 158 -47.09 -7.92 -21.93
CA GLY A 158 -46.61 -6.66 -21.41
C GLY A 158 -46.60 -6.72 -19.89
N MET A 159 -45.42 -6.97 -19.34
CA MET A 159 -44.99 -6.49 -18.05
C MET A 159 -43.68 -5.75 -18.34
N ASP A 160 -43.64 -4.45 -18.10
CA ASP A 160 -42.38 -3.73 -17.92
C ASP A 160 -41.66 -4.42 -16.74
N GLU A 161 -40.89 -5.47 -17.00
CA GLU A 161 -39.86 -5.92 -16.06
C GLU A 161 -38.86 -4.76 -15.97
N GLN A 162 -39.09 -3.88 -15.00
CA GLN A 162 -38.13 -2.86 -14.59
C GLN A 162 -36.83 -3.60 -14.28
N VAL A 163 -35.87 -3.56 -15.21
CA VAL A 163 -34.57 -4.19 -15.02
C VAL A 163 -33.86 -3.42 -13.92
N GLU A 164 -33.93 -3.93 -12.70
CA GLU A 164 -33.21 -3.36 -11.56
C GLU A 164 -31.69 -3.61 -11.73
N GLY A 165 -30.89 -2.57 -11.56
CA GLY A 165 -29.43 -2.66 -11.49
C GLY A 165 -28.97 -2.98 -10.07
N ASN A 166 -27.75 -3.51 -9.91
CA ASN A 166 -27.14 -3.79 -8.61
C ASN A 166 -25.91 -2.89 -8.40
N LEU A 167 -25.79 -2.26 -7.22
CA LEU A 167 -24.70 -1.33 -6.93
C LEU A 167 -23.29 -1.98 -6.98
N TYR A 168 -23.14 -3.23 -6.56
CA TYR A 168 -21.85 -3.92 -6.65
C TYR A 168 -21.46 -4.22 -8.09
N ASP A 169 -22.43 -4.64 -8.92
CA ASP A 169 -22.17 -4.90 -10.34
C ASP A 169 -21.83 -3.60 -11.08
N LEU A 170 -22.53 -2.50 -10.75
CA LEU A 170 -22.20 -1.17 -11.27
C LEU A 170 -20.76 -0.75 -10.91
N LEU A 171 -20.39 -0.83 -9.63
CA LEU A 171 -19.05 -0.50 -9.16
C LEU A 171 -17.96 -1.38 -9.79
N GLU A 172 -18.24 -2.67 -9.97
CA GLU A 172 -17.34 -3.60 -10.67
C GLU A 172 -17.15 -3.19 -12.14
N ASN A 173 -18.24 -2.88 -12.85
CA ASN A 173 -18.19 -2.41 -14.23
C ASN A 173 -17.45 -1.07 -14.36
N MET A 174 -17.59 -0.18 -13.36
CA MET A 174 -16.84 1.07 -13.28
C MET A 174 -15.34 0.84 -13.06
N ALA A 175 -14.95 -0.11 -12.21
CA ALA A 175 -13.55 -0.46 -12.02
C ALA A 175 -12.93 -0.93 -13.34
N GLN A 176 -13.60 -1.85 -14.04
CA GLN A 176 -13.16 -2.32 -15.36
C GLN A 176 -13.12 -1.20 -16.41
N PHE A 177 -14.07 -0.26 -16.36
CA PHE A 177 -14.03 0.93 -17.21
C PHE A 177 -12.76 1.75 -16.94
N TYR A 178 -12.48 2.11 -15.69
CA TYR A 178 -11.29 2.91 -15.35
C TYR A 178 -9.97 2.17 -15.62
N GLU A 179 -9.92 0.85 -15.43
CA GLU A 179 -8.78 0.01 -15.84
C GLU A 179 -8.53 0.12 -17.36
N ARG A 180 -9.59 0.03 -18.17
CA ARG A 180 -9.50 0.19 -19.64
C ARG A 180 -9.12 1.61 -20.07
N GLN A 181 -9.42 2.63 -19.27
CA GLN A 181 -9.03 4.01 -19.57
C GLN A 181 -7.55 4.30 -19.29
N LEU A 182 -6.90 3.55 -18.38
CA LEU A 182 -5.51 3.82 -17.99
C LEU A 182 -4.50 3.78 -19.16
N PRO A 183 -4.52 2.79 -20.06
CA PRO A 183 -3.64 2.77 -21.24
C PRO A 183 -3.83 3.95 -22.20
N HIS A 184 -4.98 4.64 -22.15
CA HIS A 184 -5.30 5.78 -23.01
C HIS A 184 -4.77 7.12 -22.45
N SER A 185 -4.23 7.14 -21.23
CA SER A 185 -3.66 8.33 -20.60
C SER A 185 -2.18 8.19 -20.32
N GLN A 186 -1.34 8.84 -21.13
CA GLN A 186 0.10 8.86 -20.93
C GLN A 186 0.49 9.52 -19.59
N LYS A 187 -0.26 10.55 -19.17
CA LYS A 187 -0.06 11.26 -17.89
C LYS A 187 -0.25 10.32 -16.70
N ALA A 188 -1.30 9.51 -16.72
CA ALA A 188 -1.59 8.53 -15.68
C ALA A 188 -0.56 7.39 -15.63
N GLN A 189 -0.16 6.87 -16.79
CA GLN A 189 0.89 5.85 -16.89
C GLN A 189 2.24 6.37 -16.37
N ASN A 190 2.62 7.58 -16.77
CA ASN A 190 3.85 8.22 -16.29
C ASN A 190 3.82 8.41 -14.78
N TYR A 191 2.68 8.79 -14.20
CA TYR A 191 2.56 8.92 -12.75
C TYR A 191 2.90 7.60 -12.01
N PHE A 192 2.28 6.48 -12.40
CA PHE A 192 2.56 5.18 -11.77
C PHE A 192 3.99 4.69 -12.04
N LYS A 193 4.53 4.97 -13.24
CA LYS A 193 5.92 4.66 -13.58
C LYS A 193 6.91 5.46 -12.73
N HIS A 194 6.67 6.75 -12.51
CA HIS A 194 7.49 7.58 -11.62
C HIS A 194 7.41 7.15 -10.16
N ARG A 195 6.27 6.59 -9.76
CA ARG A 195 6.11 5.93 -8.44
C ARG A 195 6.75 4.54 -8.36
N GLY A 196 7.35 4.05 -9.44
CA GLY A 196 8.04 2.77 -9.46
C GLY A 196 7.11 1.55 -9.40
N LEU A 197 5.83 1.69 -9.77
CA LEU A 197 4.90 0.57 -9.76
C LEU A 197 5.09 -0.32 -10.99
N SER A 198 5.17 -1.63 -10.75
CA SER A 198 5.25 -2.64 -11.80
C SER A 198 3.90 -2.85 -12.48
N ALA A 199 3.90 -3.36 -13.72
CA ALA A 199 2.67 -3.70 -14.43
C ALA A 199 1.83 -4.76 -13.68
N GLN A 200 2.49 -5.71 -13.00
CA GLN A 200 1.82 -6.72 -12.17
C GLN A 200 1.13 -6.08 -10.98
N THR A 201 1.77 -5.10 -10.34
CA THR A 201 1.20 -4.32 -9.23
C THR A 201 -0.03 -3.54 -9.68
N ILE A 202 0.08 -2.82 -10.81
CA ILE A 202 -1.03 -2.06 -11.41
C ILE A 202 -2.22 -2.98 -11.67
N GLN A 203 -1.98 -4.17 -12.24
CA GLN A 203 -3.04 -5.16 -12.51
C GLN A 203 -3.63 -5.76 -11.24
N PHE A 204 -2.80 -6.16 -10.27
CA PHE A 204 -3.24 -6.77 -9.00
C PHE A 204 -4.15 -5.83 -8.19
N TRP A 205 -3.78 -4.55 -8.16
CA TRP A 205 -4.54 -3.49 -7.49
C TRP A 205 -5.66 -2.91 -8.34
N ARG A 206 -5.78 -3.36 -9.61
CA ARG A 206 -6.80 -2.88 -10.57
C ARG A 206 -6.77 -1.36 -10.72
N LEU A 207 -5.57 -0.78 -10.73
CA LEU A 207 -5.42 0.67 -10.81
C LEU A 207 -5.94 1.17 -12.16
N GLY A 208 -6.63 2.31 -12.12
CA GLY A 208 -7.31 2.86 -13.29
C GLY A 208 -7.05 4.35 -13.50
N TYR A 209 -7.73 4.92 -14.48
CA TYR A 209 -7.75 6.35 -14.76
C TYR A 209 -9.16 6.85 -14.99
N ALA A 210 -9.55 7.91 -14.30
CA ALA A 210 -10.78 8.64 -14.58
C ALA A 210 -10.51 9.75 -15.60
N PRO A 211 -11.18 9.74 -16.77
CA PRO A 211 -11.04 10.78 -17.78
C PRO A 211 -11.29 12.20 -17.25
N GLU A 212 -10.78 13.20 -17.98
CA GLU A 212 -10.97 14.62 -17.64
C GLU A 212 -12.40 15.13 -17.94
N ASP A 213 -13.13 14.42 -18.80
CA ASP A 213 -14.49 14.77 -19.22
C ASP A 213 -15.46 14.82 -18.04
N TRP A 214 -16.33 15.84 -18.03
CA TRP A 214 -17.22 16.16 -16.91
C TRP A 214 -18.36 15.16 -16.70
N GLN A 215 -18.66 14.36 -17.72
CA GLN A 215 -19.80 13.44 -17.80
C GLN A 215 -19.41 12.11 -18.46
N HIS A 216 -18.17 11.65 -18.24
CA HIS A 216 -17.70 10.39 -18.81
C HIS A 216 -18.47 9.19 -18.25
N LEU A 217 -18.96 9.26 -17.01
CA LEU A 217 -19.79 8.19 -16.44
C LEU A 217 -21.18 8.13 -17.04
N GLU A 218 -21.81 9.28 -17.30
CA GLU A 218 -23.11 9.34 -17.97
C GLU A 218 -23.02 8.74 -19.39
N LYS A 219 -21.93 9.04 -20.12
CA LYS A 219 -21.68 8.49 -21.45
C LYS A 219 -21.39 6.98 -21.42
N ALA A 220 -20.62 6.51 -20.42
CA ALA A 220 -20.23 5.12 -20.31
C ALA A 220 -21.35 4.21 -19.75
N PHE A 221 -22.23 4.75 -18.90
CA PHE A 221 -23.27 4.03 -18.20
C PHE A 221 -24.62 4.76 -18.27
N PRO A 222 -25.16 5.02 -19.48
CA PRO A 222 -26.36 5.83 -19.67
C PRO A 222 -27.62 5.24 -19.03
N GLN A 223 -27.63 3.92 -18.78
CA GLN A 223 -28.73 3.20 -18.14
C GLN A 223 -28.65 3.24 -16.61
N ASP A 224 -27.51 3.63 -16.03
CA ASP A 224 -27.20 3.41 -14.61
C ASP A 224 -27.04 4.72 -13.82
N ILE A 225 -27.53 5.83 -14.37
CA ILE A 225 -27.39 7.18 -13.79
C ILE A 225 -27.96 7.27 -12.37
N GLU A 226 -29.12 6.65 -12.09
CA GLU A 226 -29.66 6.60 -10.72
C GLU A 226 -28.70 5.93 -9.74
N GLY A 227 -28.13 4.77 -10.11
CA GLY A 227 -27.15 4.06 -9.29
C GLY A 227 -25.89 4.89 -9.05
N LEU A 228 -25.39 5.57 -10.09
CA LEU A 228 -24.22 6.46 -10.01
C LEU A 228 -24.45 7.67 -9.09
N LYS A 229 -25.67 8.22 -9.07
CA LYS A 229 -26.07 9.27 -8.11
C LYS A 229 -26.22 8.71 -6.70
N GLN A 230 -26.77 7.52 -6.54
CA GLN A 230 -26.96 6.87 -5.23
C GLN A 230 -25.62 6.60 -4.52
N ILE A 231 -24.58 6.19 -5.26
CA ILE A 231 -23.21 6.03 -4.73
C ILE A 231 -22.41 7.34 -4.71
N GLY A 232 -23.01 8.44 -5.18
CA GLY A 232 -22.47 9.80 -5.13
C GLY A 232 -21.25 10.05 -6.02
N LEU A 233 -21.08 9.25 -7.07
CA LEU A 233 -20.05 9.42 -8.10
C LEU A 233 -20.50 10.35 -9.23
N ILE A 234 -21.81 10.50 -9.46
CA ILE A 234 -22.40 11.66 -10.13
C ILE A 234 -23.01 12.58 -9.07
N ARG A 235 -22.78 13.89 -9.20
CA ARG A 235 -23.35 14.92 -8.32
C ARG A 235 -23.94 16.06 -9.12
N SER A 236 -24.97 16.70 -8.58
CA SER A 236 -25.58 17.89 -9.18
C SER A 236 -24.98 19.17 -8.58
N SER A 237 -24.67 20.14 -9.41
CA SER A 237 -24.27 21.49 -8.98
C SER A 237 -25.47 22.30 -8.45
N ASP A 238 -25.20 23.44 -7.80
CA ASP A 238 -26.25 24.39 -7.39
C ASP A 238 -27.06 24.93 -8.58
N SER A 239 -26.46 24.93 -9.77
CA SER A 239 -27.11 25.27 -11.04
C SER A 239 -27.91 24.12 -11.67
N GLY A 240 -27.99 22.96 -11.01
CA GLY A 240 -28.73 21.78 -11.44
C GLY A 240 -28.06 20.93 -12.51
N ARG A 241 -26.77 21.16 -12.83
CA ARG A 241 -26.02 20.37 -13.81
C ARG A 241 -25.30 19.21 -13.13
N ASP A 242 -25.46 18.02 -13.69
CA ASP A 242 -24.76 16.83 -13.21
C ASP A 242 -23.29 16.80 -13.67
N PHE A 243 -22.41 16.33 -12.78
CA PHE A 243 -20.98 16.17 -13.03
C PHE A 243 -20.40 14.97 -12.28
N ASP A 244 -19.32 14.40 -12.83
CA ASP A 244 -18.61 13.27 -12.23
C ASP A 244 -17.69 13.73 -11.10
N LEU A 245 -17.72 13.07 -9.94
CA LEU A 245 -16.90 13.41 -8.78
C LEU A 245 -15.40 13.23 -9.04
N LEU A 246 -15.04 12.14 -9.73
CA LEU A 246 -13.65 11.75 -9.99
C LEU A 246 -13.32 12.05 -11.45
N ARG A 247 -12.45 13.04 -11.69
CA ARG A 247 -12.04 13.48 -13.04
C ARG A 247 -10.55 13.83 -13.07
N ASP A 248 -9.88 13.54 -14.18
CA ASP A 248 -8.42 13.71 -14.37
C ASP A 248 -7.62 13.18 -13.17
N ARG A 249 -7.96 11.94 -12.77
CA ARG A 249 -7.43 11.29 -11.56
C ARG A 249 -6.99 9.87 -11.87
N VAL A 250 -5.89 9.45 -11.26
CA VAL A 250 -5.60 8.02 -11.13
C VAL A 250 -6.50 7.43 -10.06
N ILE A 251 -6.98 6.21 -10.31
CA ILE A 251 -8.05 5.58 -9.55
C ILE A 251 -7.50 4.37 -8.79
N PHE A 252 -7.91 4.30 -7.53
CA PHE A 252 -7.62 3.24 -6.57
C PHE A 252 -8.95 2.58 -6.16
N PRO A 253 -9.32 1.42 -6.73
CA PRO A 253 -10.52 0.71 -6.30
C PRO A 253 -10.40 0.28 -4.83
N ILE A 254 -11.43 0.52 -4.04
CA ILE A 254 -11.50 0.14 -2.63
C ILE A 254 -12.36 -1.12 -2.52
N ARG A 255 -11.81 -2.15 -1.88
CA ARG A 255 -12.45 -3.46 -1.75
C ARG A 255 -12.90 -3.73 -0.32
N ASP A 256 -14.05 -4.38 -0.18
CA ASP A 256 -14.53 -4.86 1.12
C ASP A 256 -13.85 -6.17 1.54
N HIS A 257 -14.25 -6.72 2.69
CA HIS A 257 -13.68 -7.98 3.20
C HIS A 257 -13.94 -9.20 2.30
N LYS A 258 -14.87 -9.11 1.33
CA LYS A 258 -15.19 -10.13 0.32
C LYS A 258 -14.46 -9.87 -1.00
N GLY A 259 -13.70 -8.77 -1.11
CA GLY A 259 -13.00 -8.40 -2.35
C GLY A 259 -13.87 -7.68 -3.37
N ARG A 260 -15.10 -7.28 -3.01
CA ARG A 260 -16.00 -6.54 -3.88
C ARG A 260 -15.58 -5.08 -3.93
N VAL A 261 -15.59 -4.48 -5.12
CA VAL A 261 -15.39 -3.02 -5.24
C VAL A 261 -16.59 -2.32 -4.61
N VAL A 262 -16.31 -1.50 -3.60
CA VAL A 262 -17.32 -0.73 -2.85
C VAL A 262 -17.22 0.77 -3.09
N GLY A 263 -16.09 1.22 -3.60
CA GLY A 263 -15.87 2.62 -3.93
C GLY A 263 -14.49 2.83 -4.52
N PHE A 264 -14.13 4.09 -4.68
CA PHE A 264 -12.88 4.50 -5.30
C PHE A 264 -12.21 5.64 -4.51
N GLY A 265 -10.90 5.56 -4.39
CA GLY A 265 -10.03 6.70 -4.14
C GLY A 265 -9.50 7.25 -5.47
N GLY A 266 -9.32 8.57 -5.55
CA GLY A 266 -8.84 9.25 -6.74
C GLY A 266 -7.80 10.30 -6.42
N ARG A 267 -6.61 10.19 -7.00
CA ARG A 267 -5.53 11.19 -6.85
C ARG A 267 -5.42 12.05 -8.10
N ALA A 268 -5.42 13.36 -7.91
CA ALA A 268 -5.22 14.31 -9.00
C ALA A 268 -3.83 14.10 -9.63
N LEU A 269 -3.76 14.21 -10.96
CA LEU A 269 -2.49 14.14 -11.69
C LEU A 269 -1.76 15.48 -11.73
N ASN A 270 -2.46 16.60 -11.48
CA ASN A 270 -1.88 17.93 -11.32
C ASN A 270 -2.05 18.42 -9.87
N ASP A 271 -1.00 19.02 -9.29
CA ASP A 271 -1.00 19.57 -7.93
C ASP A 271 -1.88 20.84 -7.80
N ASP A 272 -2.25 21.48 -8.91
CA ASP A 272 -3.21 22.61 -8.91
C ASP A 272 -4.64 22.17 -8.58
N ILE A 273 -4.99 20.89 -8.85
CA ILE A 273 -6.34 20.37 -8.65
C ILE A 273 -6.50 19.96 -7.19
N LYS A 274 -7.21 20.80 -6.42
CA LYS A 274 -7.54 20.53 -5.01
C LYS A 274 -8.95 19.93 -4.86
N PRO A 275 -9.13 18.98 -3.93
CA PRO A 275 -8.09 18.35 -3.10
C PRO A 275 -7.27 17.30 -3.88
N LYS A 276 -6.03 17.05 -3.42
CA LYS A 276 -5.07 16.11 -4.05
C LYS A 276 -5.61 14.68 -4.09
N TYR A 277 -6.25 14.23 -3.01
CA TYR A 277 -6.96 12.96 -2.93
C TYR A 277 -8.44 13.19 -2.65
N ILE A 278 -9.30 12.42 -3.32
CA ILE A 278 -10.75 12.37 -3.08
C ILE A 278 -11.16 10.92 -2.96
N ASN A 279 -12.02 10.62 -2.00
CA ASN A 279 -12.65 9.32 -1.87
C ASN A 279 -14.12 9.42 -2.23
N SER A 280 -14.68 8.32 -2.70
CA SER A 280 -16.13 8.15 -2.82
C SER A 280 -16.82 8.55 -1.51
N PRO A 281 -18.01 9.17 -1.56
CA PRO A 281 -18.78 9.46 -0.35
C PRO A 281 -19.28 8.17 0.29
N ASP A 282 -19.67 8.24 1.57
CA ASP A 282 -20.35 7.12 2.22
C ASP A 282 -21.66 6.80 1.48
N SER A 283 -21.97 5.52 1.37
CA SER A 283 -23.15 4.97 0.72
C SER A 283 -23.56 3.66 1.40
N GLU A 284 -24.64 3.01 0.96
CA GLU A 284 -25.09 1.71 1.50
C GLU A 284 -24.05 0.58 1.34
N VAL A 285 -23.07 0.73 0.43
CA VAL A 285 -22.01 -0.27 0.20
C VAL A 285 -20.63 0.20 0.68
N PHE A 286 -20.48 1.49 1.01
CA PHE A 286 -19.19 2.08 1.34
C PHE A 286 -19.27 2.88 2.65
N HIS A 287 -18.55 2.40 3.66
CA HIS A 287 -18.47 3.03 4.97
C HIS A 287 -17.00 3.26 5.35
N LYS A 288 -16.52 4.51 5.23
CA LYS A 288 -15.10 4.86 5.43
C LYS A 288 -14.56 4.45 6.80
N ASN A 289 -15.41 4.56 7.82
CA ASN A 289 -15.08 4.25 9.21
C ASN A 289 -14.95 2.74 9.49
N GLN A 290 -15.37 1.86 8.58
CA GLN A 290 -15.31 0.40 8.76
C GLN A 290 -14.33 -0.28 7.80
N LEU A 291 -13.87 0.45 6.79
CA LEU A 291 -13.00 -0.06 5.74
C LEU A 291 -11.55 0.37 5.94
N LEU A 292 -10.65 -0.55 5.62
CA LEU A 292 -9.21 -0.30 5.52
C LEU A 292 -8.76 -0.72 4.12
N TYR A 293 -8.13 0.20 3.41
CA TYR A 293 -7.52 -0.10 2.12
C TYR A 293 -6.38 -1.10 2.32
N GLY A 294 -6.28 -2.12 1.46
CA GLY A 294 -5.26 -3.17 1.55
C GLY A 294 -5.62 -4.34 2.46
N LEU A 295 -6.70 -4.26 3.23
CA LEU A 295 -7.08 -5.35 4.14
C LEU A 295 -7.43 -6.64 3.39
N TYR A 296 -8.18 -6.53 2.28
CA TYR A 296 -8.55 -7.69 1.46
C TYR A 296 -7.31 -8.32 0.81
N GLU A 297 -6.45 -7.48 0.27
CA GLU A 297 -5.22 -7.84 -0.43
C GLU A 297 -4.24 -8.53 0.52
N GLY A 298 -4.01 -7.97 1.70
CA GLY A 298 -3.18 -8.58 2.74
C GLY A 298 -3.72 -9.94 3.18
N ARG A 299 -5.05 -10.10 3.31
CA ARG A 299 -5.67 -11.40 3.60
C ARG A 299 -5.50 -12.39 2.45
N LYS A 300 -5.66 -11.94 1.20
CA LYS A 300 -5.43 -12.76 0.00
C LYS A 300 -3.98 -13.25 -0.07
N LEU A 301 -3.03 -12.40 0.33
CA LEU A 301 -1.60 -12.70 0.40
C LEU A 301 -1.17 -13.40 1.71
N LYS A 302 -2.11 -13.72 2.60
CA LYS A 302 -1.85 -14.39 3.89
C LYS A 302 -0.81 -13.64 4.74
N ALA A 303 -0.96 -12.32 4.83
CA ALA A 303 -0.10 -11.50 5.66
C ALA A 303 -0.16 -11.94 7.14
N ASN A 304 1.01 -12.07 7.77
CA ASN A 304 1.11 -12.37 9.19
C ASN A 304 1.20 -11.08 10.00
N ASP A 305 2.08 -10.16 9.61
CA ASP A 305 2.26 -8.88 10.27
C ASP A 305 1.43 -7.78 9.62
N TRP A 306 0.85 -6.89 10.44
CA TRP A 306 -0.04 -5.83 9.98
C TRP A 306 0.53 -4.44 10.32
N LEU A 307 0.68 -3.61 9.29
CA LEU A 307 1.21 -2.26 9.37
C LEU A 307 0.17 -1.26 8.87
N MET A 308 -0.35 -0.42 9.77
CA MET A 308 -1.26 0.66 9.41
C MET A 308 -0.48 1.90 9.00
N VAL A 309 -0.74 2.43 7.80
CA VAL A 309 -0.13 3.63 7.20
C VAL A 309 -1.21 4.63 6.78
N GLU A 310 -0.83 5.80 6.28
CA GLU A 310 -1.78 6.88 5.97
C GLU A 310 -2.40 6.79 4.57
N GLY A 311 -1.63 6.37 3.55
CA GLY A 311 -2.01 6.52 2.16
C GLY A 311 -2.16 5.23 1.34
N TYR A 312 -2.94 5.32 0.25
CA TYR A 312 -3.05 4.26 -0.75
C TYR A 312 -1.70 3.86 -1.35
N MET A 313 -0.89 4.87 -1.68
CA MET A 313 0.42 4.66 -2.32
C MET A 313 1.38 3.94 -1.39
N ASP A 314 1.35 4.23 -0.08
CA ASP A 314 2.17 3.54 0.91
C ASP A 314 1.84 2.06 0.94
N VAL A 315 0.55 1.72 1.01
CA VAL A 315 0.08 0.32 1.00
C VAL A 315 0.55 -0.40 -0.27
N ILE A 316 0.33 0.20 -1.44
CA ILE A 316 0.67 -0.42 -2.73
C ILE A 316 2.19 -0.61 -2.85
N ALA A 317 2.97 0.41 -2.48
CA ALA A 317 4.42 0.37 -2.53
C ALA A 317 4.96 -0.70 -1.57
N LEU A 318 4.57 -0.67 -0.30
CA LEU A 318 4.97 -1.65 0.71
C LEU A 318 4.65 -3.08 0.27
N GLN A 319 3.45 -3.32 -0.24
CA GLN A 319 3.06 -4.65 -0.72
C GLN A 319 3.89 -5.08 -1.94
N GLN A 320 4.20 -4.17 -2.87
CA GLN A 320 5.07 -4.49 -4.00
C GLN A 320 6.46 -4.95 -3.56
N TYR A 321 6.99 -4.38 -2.47
CA TYR A 321 8.26 -4.81 -1.87
C TYR A 321 8.12 -6.04 -0.97
N GLY A 322 6.92 -6.60 -0.79
CA GLY A 322 6.69 -7.83 -0.02
C GLY A 322 6.19 -7.63 1.41
N ILE A 323 5.91 -6.38 1.83
CA ILE A 323 5.21 -6.11 3.10
C ILE A 323 3.70 -6.27 2.88
N ASN A 324 3.25 -7.53 2.89
CA ASN A 324 1.91 -7.91 2.45
C ASN A 324 0.76 -7.35 3.32
N GLY A 325 1.00 -7.09 4.61
CA GLY A 325 -0.04 -6.66 5.55
C GLY A 325 -0.11 -5.14 5.76
N ALA A 326 0.35 -4.36 4.79
CA ALA A 326 0.16 -2.91 4.82
C ALA A 326 -1.31 -2.54 4.60
N VAL A 327 -1.85 -1.62 5.42
CA VAL A 327 -3.23 -1.14 5.31
C VAL A 327 -3.31 0.36 5.54
N ALA A 328 -4.30 1.05 4.96
CA ALA A 328 -4.49 2.48 5.16
C ALA A 328 -5.93 2.86 5.47
N THR A 329 -6.10 3.95 6.22
CA THR A 329 -7.41 4.58 6.38
C THR A 329 -7.80 5.34 5.11
N LEU A 330 -9.11 5.55 4.92
CA LEU A 330 -9.64 6.15 3.70
C LEU A 330 -9.75 7.67 3.82
N GLY A 331 -8.63 8.34 4.09
CA GLY A 331 -8.54 9.80 4.22
C GLY A 331 -9.21 10.37 5.47
N THR A 332 -9.36 9.55 6.50
CA THR A 332 -9.89 9.93 7.82
C THR A 332 -8.90 9.50 8.90
N ALA A 333 -8.97 10.15 10.08
CA ALA A 333 -8.27 9.63 11.26
C ALA A 333 -8.70 8.18 11.54
N SER A 334 -7.76 7.37 12.03
CA SER A 334 -8.05 6.01 12.50
C SER A 334 -9.10 6.03 13.62
N ASN A 335 -9.85 4.93 13.77
CA ASN A 335 -10.85 4.77 14.81
C ASN A 335 -10.78 3.39 15.48
N ALA A 336 -11.64 3.15 16.48
CA ALA A 336 -11.63 1.90 17.24
C ALA A 336 -12.06 0.68 16.40
N ASP A 337 -12.93 0.86 15.41
CA ASP A 337 -13.38 -0.22 14.52
C ASP A 337 -12.26 -0.70 13.58
N HIS A 338 -11.45 0.24 13.08
CA HIS A 338 -10.24 -0.06 12.30
C HIS A 338 -9.27 -0.91 13.11
N LEU A 339 -8.93 -0.47 14.33
CA LEU A 339 -7.99 -1.19 15.19
C LEU A 339 -8.54 -2.56 15.61
N ASN A 340 -9.82 -2.66 15.98
CA ASN A 340 -10.45 -3.95 16.29
C ASN A 340 -10.46 -4.89 15.08
N THR A 341 -10.62 -4.37 13.87
CA THR A 341 -10.55 -5.17 12.64
C THR A 341 -9.15 -5.75 12.43
N LEU A 342 -8.09 -4.98 12.71
CA LEU A 342 -6.71 -5.45 12.64
C LEU A 342 -6.36 -6.42 13.78
N PHE A 343 -6.83 -6.16 15.00
CA PHE A 343 -6.63 -7.08 16.13
C PHE A 343 -7.31 -8.45 15.94
N LYS A 344 -8.30 -8.55 15.03
CA LYS A 344 -8.87 -9.85 14.61
C LYS A 344 -7.94 -10.61 13.65
N GLN A 345 -7.03 -9.92 12.96
CA GLN A 345 -6.06 -10.56 12.05
C GLN A 345 -4.79 -10.99 12.79
N ASN A 346 -4.25 -10.13 13.65
CA ASN A 346 -3.10 -10.43 14.50
C ASN A 346 -3.23 -9.69 15.83
N SER A 347 -2.85 -10.33 16.93
CA SER A 347 -2.85 -9.70 18.25
C SER A 347 -1.77 -8.60 18.38
N ARG A 348 -0.73 -8.65 17.55
CA ARG A 348 0.29 -7.61 17.40
C ARG A 348 0.03 -6.81 16.13
N ILE A 349 -0.09 -5.49 16.29
CA ILE A 349 -0.24 -4.56 15.16
C ILE A 349 0.79 -3.43 15.26
N THR A 350 1.26 -2.93 14.12
CA THR A 350 2.17 -1.78 14.05
C THR A 350 1.47 -0.61 13.35
N ILE A 351 1.64 0.60 13.86
CA ILE A 351 1.09 1.82 13.26
C ILE A 351 2.23 2.74 12.87
N ALA A 352 2.31 3.13 11.61
CA ALA A 352 3.28 4.08 11.11
C ALA A 352 2.80 5.52 11.29
N PHE A 353 3.72 6.42 11.64
CA PHE A 353 3.49 7.86 11.69
C PHE A 353 4.61 8.59 10.96
N ASP A 354 4.25 9.63 10.23
CA ASP A 354 5.21 10.58 9.66
C ASP A 354 6.01 11.24 10.79
N GLY A 355 7.30 11.49 10.55
CA GLY A 355 8.23 12.04 11.56
C GLY A 355 7.96 13.50 11.98
N ASP A 356 6.97 14.17 11.38
CA ASP A 356 6.72 15.58 11.59
C ASP A 356 5.84 15.90 12.83
N ALA A 357 5.65 17.19 13.11
CA ALA A 357 4.83 17.66 14.23
C ALA A 357 3.34 17.28 14.09
N ALA A 358 2.86 17.02 12.88
CA ALA A 358 1.48 16.55 12.65
C ALA A 358 1.37 15.06 12.97
N GLY A 359 2.37 14.25 12.60
CA GLY A 359 2.48 12.83 12.94
C GLY A 359 2.52 12.60 14.45
N GLN A 360 3.24 13.43 15.22
CA GLN A 360 3.23 13.35 16.68
C GLN A 360 1.85 13.59 17.30
N LYS A 361 1.10 14.58 16.79
CA LYS A 361 -0.29 14.84 17.24
C LYS A 361 -1.22 13.69 16.85
N ALA A 362 -1.04 13.14 15.65
CA ALA A 362 -1.79 11.97 15.19
C ALA A 362 -1.51 10.74 16.06
N ALA A 363 -0.27 10.57 16.53
CA ALA A 363 0.10 9.48 17.42
C ALA A 363 -0.61 9.56 18.78
N ARG A 364 -0.68 10.73 19.42
CA ARG A 364 -1.43 10.89 20.69
C ARG A 364 -2.92 10.59 20.52
N ARG A 365 -3.53 11.10 19.45
CA ARG A 365 -4.94 10.78 19.14
C ARG A 365 -5.14 9.28 18.92
N THR A 366 -4.20 8.62 18.25
CA THR A 366 -4.26 7.18 18.00
C THR A 366 -4.10 6.39 19.30
N LEU A 367 -3.25 6.83 20.23
CA LEU A 367 -3.13 6.26 21.57
C LEU A 367 -4.47 6.28 22.31
N GLU A 368 -5.16 7.43 22.36
CA GLU A 368 -6.45 7.55 23.04
C GLU A 368 -7.52 6.59 22.49
N ILE A 369 -7.45 6.30 21.19
CA ILE A 369 -8.35 5.36 20.51
C ILE A 369 -7.93 3.91 20.75
N ALA A 370 -6.63 3.63 20.82
CA ALA A 370 -6.08 2.30 20.96
C ALA A 370 -6.12 1.77 22.40
N LEU A 371 -5.84 2.63 23.40
CA LEU A 371 -5.71 2.23 24.81
C LEU A 371 -6.93 1.43 25.32
N PRO A 372 -8.20 1.83 25.07
CA PRO A 372 -9.36 1.05 25.48
C PRO A 372 -9.44 -0.36 24.88
N LEU A 373 -8.72 -0.61 23.79
CA LEU A 373 -8.74 -1.87 23.06
C LEU A 373 -7.66 -2.85 23.52
N LEU A 374 -6.71 -2.43 24.36
CA LEU A 374 -5.55 -3.22 24.79
C LEU A 374 -5.86 -4.14 25.97
N ASN A 375 -6.70 -5.14 25.71
CA ASN A 375 -6.86 -6.27 26.61
C ASN A 375 -5.58 -7.13 26.64
N ASP A 376 -5.41 -7.92 27.70
CA ASP A 376 -4.29 -8.86 27.83
C ASP A 376 -4.18 -9.73 26.55
N GLY A 377 -2.96 -9.81 26.00
CA GLY A 377 -2.66 -10.54 24.77
C GLY A 377 -2.63 -9.69 23.49
N ARG A 378 -3.08 -8.42 23.52
CA ARG A 378 -2.90 -7.47 22.40
C ARG A 378 -1.64 -6.64 22.59
N GLU A 379 -0.90 -6.44 21.50
CA GLU A 379 0.33 -5.67 21.45
C GLU A 379 0.24 -4.62 20.35
N LEU A 380 0.74 -3.42 20.65
CA LEU A 380 0.76 -2.30 19.72
C LEU A 380 2.18 -1.75 19.62
N LYS A 381 2.65 -1.59 18.37
CA LYS A 381 3.92 -0.95 18.03
C LYS A 381 3.69 0.36 17.28
N PHE A 382 4.60 1.31 17.47
CA PHE A 382 4.59 2.61 16.82
C PHE A 382 5.81 2.72 15.94
N PHE A 383 5.64 2.74 14.62
CA PHE A 383 6.74 2.90 13.68
C PHE A 383 6.84 4.36 13.25
N VAL A 384 7.74 5.13 13.88
CA VAL A 384 7.93 6.53 13.50
C VAL A 384 8.99 6.64 12.42
N LEU A 385 8.58 7.26 11.32
CA LEU A 385 9.40 7.43 10.14
C LEU A 385 10.38 8.60 10.33
N PRO A 386 11.56 8.56 9.69
CA PRO A 386 12.44 9.73 9.61
C PRO A 386 11.71 10.95 9.00
N ASN A 387 12.16 12.15 9.36
CA ASN A 387 11.62 13.39 8.78
C ASN A 387 11.67 13.34 7.25
N GLU A 388 10.66 13.93 6.61
CA GLU A 388 10.52 14.04 5.15
C GLU A 388 10.31 12.71 4.40
N HIS A 389 10.12 11.60 5.13
CA HIS A 389 9.85 10.29 4.54
C HIS A 389 8.46 9.75 4.92
N ASP A 390 7.71 9.35 3.90
CA ASP A 390 6.56 8.44 3.98
C ASP A 390 7.01 6.97 3.80
N PRO A 391 6.18 5.96 4.13
CA PRO A 391 6.56 4.57 3.94
C PRO A 391 6.93 4.21 2.48
N ASP A 392 6.25 4.80 1.49
CA ASP A 392 6.59 4.65 0.06
C ASP A 392 8.03 5.11 -0.25
N SER A 393 8.39 6.33 0.11
CA SER A 393 9.74 6.86 -0.12
C SER A 393 10.80 6.16 0.70
N LEU A 394 10.49 5.78 1.95
CA LEU A 394 11.44 5.11 2.83
C LEU A 394 11.82 3.72 2.29
N ILE A 395 10.83 2.88 1.93
CA ILE A 395 11.13 1.53 1.45
C ILE A 395 11.85 1.55 0.09
N ARG A 396 11.58 2.55 -0.76
CA ARG A 396 12.31 2.75 -2.01
C ARG A 396 13.76 3.17 -1.80
N ARG A 397 14.03 3.96 -0.75
CA ARG A 397 15.39 4.43 -0.39
C ARG A 397 16.20 3.33 0.28
N GLU A 398 15.63 2.68 1.29
CA GLU A 398 16.32 1.73 2.17
C GLU A 398 16.34 0.29 1.64
N GLY A 399 15.38 -0.05 0.77
CA GLY A 399 15.12 -1.42 0.36
C GLY A 399 14.41 -2.24 1.45
N LEU A 400 13.95 -3.43 1.06
CA LEU A 400 13.13 -4.30 1.90
C LEU A 400 13.83 -4.69 3.20
N GLU A 401 15.08 -5.15 3.14
CA GLU A 401 15.77 -5.70 4.31
C GLU A 401 15.96 -4.66 5.42
N ASN A 402 16.41 -3.47 5.07
CA ASN A 402 16.59 -2.39 6.03
C ASN A 402 15.25 -1.87 6.54
N PHE A 403 14.24 -1.74 5.67
CA PHE A 403 12.88 -1.38 6.11
C PHE A 403 12.32 -2.40 7.12
N GLN A 404 12.52 -3.70 6.89
CA GLN A 404 12.11 -4.74 7.84
C GLN A 404 12.86 -4.67 9.16
N LYS A 405 14.17 -4.39 9.15
CA LYS A 405 14.95 -4.16 10.38
C LYS A 405 14.39 -2.98 11.17
N LEU A 406 14.14 -1.86 10.52
CA LEU A 406 13.54 -0.67 11.13
C LEU A 406 12.14 -0.99 11.69
N LEU A 407 11.32 -1.73 10.95
CA LEU A 407 9.99 -2.14 11.39
C LEU A 407 10.04 -3.12 12.59
N GLN A 408 11.02 -4.01 12.65
CA GLN A 408 11.22 -4.93 13.79
C GLN A 408 11.65 -4.19 15.05
N GLN A 409 12.55 -3.21 14.89
CA GLN A 409 13.03 -2.30 15.93
C GLN A 409 12.00 -1.23 16.32
N ALA A 410 10.86 -1.17 15.61
CA ALA A 410 9.79 -0.25 15.91
C ALA A 410 9.33 -0.44 17.36
N PRO A 411 9.23 0.66 18.11
CA PRO A 411 9.00 0.58 19.53
C PRO A 411 7.64 0.02 19.94
N LEU A 412 7.64 -0.63 21.10
CA LEU A 412 6.43 -0.98 21.80
C LEU A 412 5.71 0.28 22.30
N LEU A 413 4.40 0.15 22.46
CA LEU A 413 3.55 1.17 23.06
C LEU A 413 4.10 1.73 24.37
N SER A 414 4.56 0.86 25.29
CA SER A 414 5.05 1.28 26.61
C SER A 414 6.18 2.29 26.50
N ASP A 415 7.11 1.99 25.61
CA ASP A 415 8.31 2.78 25.45
C ASP A 415 8.06 4.02 24.58
N PHE A 416 7.18 3.91 23.59
CA PHE A 416 6.67 5.08 22.85
C PHE A 416 6.01 6.09 23.79
N VAL A 417 5.12 5.64 24.67
CA VAL A 417 4.43 6.51 25.63
C VAL A 417 5.45 7.10 26.62
N PHE A 418 6.43 6.32 27.06
CA PHE A 418 7.48 6.83 27.96
C PHE A 418 8.24 7.98 27.30
N ALA A 419 8.80 7.74 26.13
CA ALA A 419 9.56 8.75 25.39
C ALA A 419 8.73 10.00 25.07
N HIS A 420 7.45 9.82 24.71
CA HIS A 420 6.54 10.92 24.41
C HIS A 420 6.25 11.80 25.64
N LEU A 421 6.01 11.20 26.81
CA LEU A 421 5.72 11.95 28.04
C LEU A 421 6.98 12.59 28.63
N THR A 422 8.11 11.88 28.64
CA THR A 422 9.36 12.43 29.20
C THR A 422 10.00 13.48 28.30
N GLY A 423 9.71 13.48 26.99
CA GLY A 423 10.18 14.51 26.07
C GLY A 423 9.57 15.90 26.32
N GLN A 424 8.50 15.99 27.11
CA GLN A 424 7.78 17.24 27.39
C GLN A 424 8.14 17.88 28.73
N HIS A 425 8.81 17.13 29.62
CA HIS A 425 9.06 17.53 31.00
C HIS A 425 10.49 17.23 31.43
N ASP A 426 11.05 18.05 32.32
CA ASP A 426 12.38 17.79 32.90
C ASP A 426 12.31 16.71 33.99
N ILE A 427 12.61 15.47 33.59
CA ILE A 427 12.61 14.31 34.48
C ILE A 427 13.75 14.28 35.51
N SER A 428 14.67 15.26 35.50
CA SER A 428 15.68 15.39 36.56
C SER A 428 15.09 15.94 37.86
N THR A 429 13.95 16.63 37.78
CA THR A 429 13.27 17.26 38.91
C THR A 429 12.12 16.41 39.47
N PRO A 430 11.84 16.45 40.79
CA PRO A 430 10.64 15.84 41.35
C PRO A 430 9.34 16.34 40.71
N GLU A 431 9.27 17.64 40.39
CA GLU A 431 8.13 18.28 39.75
C GLU A 431 7.89 17.72 38.34
N GLY A 432 8.92 17.61 37.51
CA GLY A 432 8.82 17.04 36.17
C GLY A 432 8.44 15.55 36.20
N LYS A 433 9.02 14.77 37.13
CA LYS A 433 8.59 13.37 37.35
C LYS A 433 7.12 13.29 37.77
N SER A 434 6.65 14.21 38.62
CA SER A 434 5.25 14.25 39.05
C SER A 434 4.30 14.58 37.89
N LEU A 435 4.69 15.49 36.99
CA LEU A 435 3.91 15.82 35.79
C LEU A 435 3.77 14.61 34.86
N VAL A 436 4.89 13.93 34.57
CA VAL A 436 4.90 12.70 33.74
C VAL A 436 3.99 11.62 34.35
N MET A 437 4.08 11.39 35.67
CA MET A 437 3.22 10.40 36.35
C MET A 437 1.74 10.81 36.37
N GLY A 438 1.45 12.12 36.35
CA GLY A 438 0.10 12.66 36.21
C GLY A 438 -0.51 12.34 34.84
N GLU A 439 0.22 12.66 33.76
CA GLU A 439 -0.24 12.36 32.40
C GLU A 439 -0.34 10.85 32.13
N LEU A 440 0.61 10.06 32.64
CA LEU A 440 0.54 8.60 32.56
C LEU A 440 -0.75 8.10 33.22
N ARG A 441 -1.14 8.68 34.35
CA ARG A 441 -2.38 8.29 35.04
C ARG A 441 -3.60 8.51 34.16
N GLU A 442 -3.69 9.66 33.48
CA GLU A 442 -4.78 9.94 32.52
C GLU A 442 -4.84 8.89 31.40
N LEU A 443 -3.69 8.53 30.81
CA LEU A 443 -3.64 7.50 29.77
C LEU A 443 -4.01 6.11 30.29
N THR A 444 -3.51 5.74 31.47
CA THR A 444 -3.82 4.43 32.07
C THR A 444 -5.29 4.30 32.52
N GLU A 445 -6.00 5.41 32.67
CA GLU A 445 -7.46 5.42 32.91
C GLU A 445 -8.26 4.99 31.69
N LEU A 446 -7.70 5.14 30.48
CA LEU A 446 -8.31 4.66 29.24
C LEU A 446 -8.13 3.15 29.02
N LEU A 447 -7.12 2.54 29.64
CA LEU A 447 -6.89 1.10 29.55
C LEU A 447 -8.05 0.29 30.18
N PRO A 448 -8.29 -0.95 29.71
CA PRO A 448 -9.27 -1.83 30.33
C PRO A 448 -9.08 -1.94 31.85
N LYS A 449 -10.19 -1.84 32.60
CA LYS A 449 -10.19 -1.94 34.07
C LYS A 449 -9.72 -3.30 34.57
N GLN A 450 -9.94 -4.33 33.76
CA GLN A 450 -9.50 -5.70 34.01
C GLN A 450 -8.31 -5.97 33.09
N GLY A 451 -7.16 -6.30 33.67
CA GLY A 451 -5.94 -6.59 32.92
C GLY A 451 -4.69 -6.23 33.70
N SER A 452 -3.59 -6.91 33.39
CA SER A 452 -2.30 -6.70 34.05
C SER A 452 -1.56 -5.47 33.50
N PHE A 453 -1.85 -5.09 32.26
CA PHE A 453 -1.07 -4.11 31.51
C PHE A 453 -1.04 -2.72 32.17
N ARG A 454 -2.15 -2.26 32.75
CA ARG A 454 -2.20 -0.98 33.49
C ARG A 454 -1.20 -0.93 34.64
N TYR A 455 -1.15 -1.99 35.44
CA TYR A 455 -0.24 -2.10 36.57
C TYR A 455 1.22 -2.18 36.09
N LEU A 456 1.48 -3.03 35.10
CA LEU A 456 2.82 -3.24 34.53
C LEU A 456 3.38 -1.97 33.89
N LEU A 457 2.56 -1.23 33.13
CA LEU A 457 2.95 0.04 32.52
C LEU A 457 3.28 1.08 33.59
N THR A 458 2.43 1.21 34.62
CA THR A 458 2.67 2.13 35.74
C THR A 458 3.96 1.79 36.49
N GLN A 459 4.21 0.50 36.71
CA GLN A 459 5.40 0.01 37.39
C GLN A 459 6.66 0.26 36.56
N SER A 460 6.63 -0.01 35.25
CA SER A 460 7.74 0.27 34.35
C SER A 460 8.13 1.76 34.35
N PHE A 461 7.15 2.68 34.34
CA PHE A 461 7.43 4.11 34.46
C PHE A 461 8.08 4.49 35.78
N ARG A 462 7.59 3.95 36.90
CA ARG A 462 8.20 4.19 38.21
C ARG A 462 9.66 3.75 38.22
N GLU A 463 9.95 2.58 37.67
CA GLU A 463 11.31 2.04 37.56
C GLU A 463 12.19 2.92 36.67
N LYS A 464 11.74 3.25 35.46
CA LYS A 464 12.48 4.12 34.51
C LYS A 464 12.70 5.54 35.05
N LEU A 465 11.81 6.07 35.90
CA LEU A 465 11.97 7.37 36.58
C LEU A 465 12.79 7.30 37.88
N GLY A 466 13.25 6.12 38.30
CA GLY A 466 14.01 5.92 39.54
C GLY A 466 13.17 6.02 40.82
N LEU A 467 11.86 5.83 40.72
CA LEU A 467 10.91 5.84 41.84
C LEU A 467 10.75 4.41 42.41
N GLY A 468 11.79 3.87 43.06
CA GLY A 468 11.77 2.51 43.63
C GLY A 468 13.06 2.11 44.39
N LYS A 469 13.03 1.00 45.15
CA LYS A 469 14.24 0.45 45.81
C LYS A 469 15.10 -0.30 44.79
N ARG A 470 16.36 0.12 44.67
CA ARG A 470 17.52 -0.48 43.96
C ARG A 470 17.19 -1.68 43.04
N PHE A 471 17.14 -1.40 41.74
CA PHE A 471 17.37 -2.41 40.69
C PHE A 471 18.52 -1.93 39.79
N THR A 472 19.42 -2.85 39.48
CA THR A 472 20.50 -2.72 38.50
C THR A 472 19.91 -2.80 37.08
N PRO A 473 20.24 -1.88 36.17
CA PRO A 473 19.66 -1.90 34.83
C PRO A 473 20.10 -3.16 34.08
N GLN A 474 19.14 -4.04 33.76
CA GLN A 474 19.27 -4.84 32.55
C GLN A 474 18.84 -3.94 31.41
N ILE A 475 19.83 -3.47 30.67
CA ILE A 475 19.67 -2.63 29.48
C ILE A 475 18.88 -3.45 28.45
N SER A 476 17.57 -3.18 28.33
CA SER A 476 16.87 -3.43 27.07
C SER A 476 17.43 -2.44 26.04
N HIS A 477 17.71 -2.90 24.83
CA HIS A 477 18.17 -2.06 23.71
C HIS A 477 17.16 -0.93 23.41
N ASP A 478 17.26 0.17 24.15
CA ASP A 478 16.45 1.40 24.10
C ASP A 478 16.99 2.38 23.02
N ALA A 479 17.59 1.83 21.95
CA ALA A 479 18.25 2.63 20.91
C ALA A 479 17.27 3.22 19.86
N SER A 480 15.98 2.87 19.89
CA SER A 480 15.02 3.28 18.85
C SER A 480 13.93 4.26 19.34
N LEU A 481 14.06 4.83 20.54
CA LEU A 481 12.94 5.47 21.23
C LEU A 481 13.17 6.82 21.83
N SER A 482 14.04 7.56 21.19
CA SER A 482 14.33 8.91 21.60
C SER A 482 13.68 9.88 20.63
N PHE A 483 12.42 10.24 20.91
CA PHE A 483 11.74 11.38 20.25
C PHE A 483 12.47 12.73 20.43
N ASN A 484 13.60 12.75 21.14
CA ASN A 484 14.58 13.83 21.20
C ASN A 484 16.03 13.36 21.52
N ILE A 485 16.46 12.18 21.06
CA ILE A 485 17.89 11.88 20.93
C ILE A 485 18.08 11.51 19.48
N HIS A 486 18.16 12.54 18.64
CA HIS A 486 18.95 12.44 17.43
C HIS A 486 20.36 12.06 17.91
N THR A 487 20.75 10.80 17.77
CA THR A 487 22.17 10.50 17.73
C THR A 487 22.67 11.26 16.51
N LYS A 488 23.35 12.37 16.74
CA LYS A 488 23.74 13.27 15.67
C LYS A 488 24.77 12.56 14.82
N ASP A 489 24.86 12.91 13.53
CA ASP A 489 25.92 12.38 12.66
C ASP A 489 27.31 12.59 13.29
N GLU A 490 27.48 13.67 14.06
CA GLU A 490 28.70 13.94 14.84
C GLU A 490 29.02 12.85 15.88
N ASP A 491 27.98 12.31 16.53
CA ASP A 491 28.13 11.30 17.57
C ASP A 491 28.50 9.95 16.97
N PHE A 492 27.93 9.61 15.81
CA PHE A 492 28.35 8.44 15.03
C PHE A 492 29.78 8.58 14.53
N ALA A 493 30.19 9.77 14.05
CA ALA A 493 31.57 10.03 13.66
C ALA A 493 32.53 9.84 14.84
N ILE A 494 32.20 10.37 16.02
CA ILE A 494 32.99 10.16 17.24
C ILE A 494 33.08 8.66 17.56
N ALA A 495 31.96 7.94 17.52
CA ALA A 495 31.94 6.50 17.82
C ALA A 495 32.80 5.68 16.85
N ILE A 496 32.73 5.98 15.55
CA ILE A 496 33.58 5.37 14.53
C ILE A 496 35.04 5.65 14.84
N LEU A 497 35.41 6.88 15.16
CA LEU A 497 36.81 7.26 15.43
C LEU A 497 37.38 6.65 16.72
N MET A 498 36.54 6.39 17.72
CA MET A 498 36.98 5.70 18.94
C MET A 498 37.23 4.21 18.69
N HIS A 499 36.35 3.55 17.94
CA HIS A 499 36.49 2.13 17.62
C HIS A 499 37.47 1.84 16.47
N HIS A 500 37.60 2.79 15.53
CA HIS A 500 38.40 2.68 14.31
C HIS A 500 39.27 3.93 14.08
N PRO A 501 40.30 4.18 14.92
CA PRO A 501 41.13 5.39 14.84
C PRO A 501 41.74 5.67 13.46
N PHE A 502 42.12 4.63 12.72
CA PHE A 502 42.72 4.78 11.38
C PHE A 502 41.77 5.37 10.34
N LEU A 503 40.46 5.34 10.57
CA LEU A 503 39.47 5.97 9.70
C LEU A 503 39.43 7.49 9.85
N TYR A 504 40.25 8.07 10.74
CA TYR A 504 40.46 9.51 10.87
C TYR A 504 40.78 10.20 9.54
N ILE A 505 41.46 9.51 8.61
CA ILE A 505 41.76 10.02 7.26
C ILE A 505 40.51 10.54 6.52
N HIS A 506 39.34 9.93 6.76
CA HIS A 506 38.10 10.36 6.10
C HIS A 506 37.57 11.67 6.68
N PHE A 507 37.88 11.97 7.94
CA PHE A 507 37.37 13.13 8.67
C PHE A 507 38.37 14.29 8.77
N GLU A 508 39.59 14.14 8.23
CA GLU A 508 40.66 15.13 8.36
C GLU A 508 40.23 16.51 7.87
N GLU A 509 39.61 16.55 6.68
CA GLU A 509 39.12 17.77 6.03
C GLU A 509 38.02 18.47 6.83
N LEU A 510 37.26 17.73 7.64
CA LEU A 510 36.14 18.26 8.43
C LEU A 510 36.62 19.33 9.43
N ARG A 511 37.87 19.23 9.91
CA ARG A 511 38.48 20.19 10.83
C ARG A 511 38.48 21.62 10.30
N ALA A 512 38.56 21.80 8.98
CA ALA A 512 38.56 23.12 8.36
C ALA A 512 37.17 23.78 8.38
N VAL A 513 36.09 23.00 8.50
CA VAL A 513 34.71 23.47 8.34
C VAL A 513 33.86 23.36 9.60
N ILE A 514 34.21 22.47 10.54
CA ILE A 514 33.49 22.28 11.80
C ILE A 514 33.64 23.46 12.78
N ASP A 515 32.61 23.69 13.59
CA ASP A 515 32.67 24.64 14.71
C ASP A 515 33.60 24.09 15.81
N GLN A 516 34.61 24.87 16.16
CA GLN A 516 35.67 24.48 17.11
C GLN A 516 35.17 24.30 18.55
N ASN A 517 33.95 24.75 18.86
CA ASN A 517 33.35 24.55 20.17
C ASN A 517 32.76 23.15 20.35
N GLU A 518 32.50 22.43 19.25
CA GLU A 518 31.87 21.12 19.27
C GLU A 518 32.83 20.02 19.73
N LEU A 519 32.26 18.96 20.33
CA LEU A 519 33.03 17.82 20.82
C LEU A 519 33.79 17.12 19.69
N LEU A 520 33.14 16.89 18.54
CA LEU A 520 33.80 16.26 17.39
C LEU A 520 35.02 17.06 16.93
N ALA A 521 34.97 18.39 16.92
CA ALA A 521 36.12 19.23 16.56
C ALA A 521 37.30 19.03 17.52
N LYS A 522 37.01 18.96 18.83
CA LYS A 522 38.02 18.71 19.87
C LYS A 522 38.64 17.33 19.72
N ILE A 523 37.83 16.30 19.47
CA ILE A 523 38.30 14.93 19.23
C ILE A 523 39.17 14.85 17.96
N LEU A 524 38.76 15.48 16.85
CA LEU A 524 39.55 15.54 15.63
C LEU A 524 40.88 16.29 15.81
N ALA A 525 40.93 17.29 16.69
CA ALA A 525 42.15 18.00 17.03
C ALA A 525 43.12 17.12 17.83
N VAL A 526 42.61 16.31 18.77
CA VAL A 526 43.42 15.31 19.50
C VAL A 526 43.95 14.27 18.52
N LEU A 527 43.07 13.68 17.69
CA LEU A 527 43.46 12.68 16.69
C LEU A 527 44.50 13.20 15.73
N ASN A 528 44.39 14.44 15.25
CA ASN A 528 45.42 15.04 14.39
C ASN A 528 46.83 15.05 15.01
N ILE A 529 46.92 15.17 16.34
CA ILE A 529 48.20 15.21 17.04
C ILE A 529 48.76 13.80 17.20
N VAL A 530 47.90 12.83 17.49
CA VAL A 530 48.33 11.48 17.85
C VAL A 530 48.31 10.47 16.70
N PHE A 531 47.75 10.83 15.54
CA PHE A 531 47.48 9.89 14.46
C PHE A 531 48.73 9.17 13.96
N ASP A 532 49.83 9.90 13.78
CA ASP A 532 51.11 9.35 13.29
C ASP A 532 51.82 8.47 14.34
N ASP A 533 51.41 8.56 15.61
CA ASP A 533 51.96 7.81 16.74
C ASP A 533 51.09 6.60 17.14
N LEU A 534 50.02 6.30 16.40
CA LEU A 534 49.11 5.20 16.74
C LEU A 534 49.82 3.84 16.59
N PRO A 535 49.66 2.92 17.56
CA PRO A 535 50.12 1.53 17.42
C PRO A 535 49.48 0.84 16.21
N ASP A 536 50.23 0.02 15.47
CA ASP A 536 49.71 -0.74 14.31
C ASP A 536 48.57 -1.70 14.67
N ASP A 537 48.50 -2.14 15.93
CA ASP A 537 47.42 -2.99 16.42
C ASP A 537 46.16 -2.17 16.73
N GLN A 538 45.04 -2.58 16.14
CA GLN A 538 43.76 -1.89 16.23
C GLN A 538 43.27 -1.70 17.67
N GLU A 539 43.39 -2.74 18.49
CA GLU A 539 42.88 -2.74 19.86
C GLU A 539 43.74 -1.80 20.72
N LEU A 540 45.06 -1.86 20.56
CA LEU A 540 46.00 -0.93 21.20
C LEU A 540 45.77 0.52 20.73
N ALA A 541 45.48 0.75 19.44
CA ALA A 541 45.16 2.08 18.92
C ALA A 541 43.87 2.65 19.55
N THR A 542 42.82 1.83 19.70
CA THR A 542 41.60 2.24 20.40
C THR A 542 41.88 2.63 21.85
N TYR A 543 42.65 1.82 22.60
CA TYR A 543 43.03 2.18 23.97
C TYR A 543 43.87 3.45 24.03
N TYR A 544 44.78 3.64 23.08
CA TYR A 544 45.61 4.83 22.98
C TYR A 544 44.75 6.09 22.80
N VAL A 545 43.81 6.07 21.85
CA VAL A 545 42.91 7.20 21.58
C VAL A 545 41.97 7.47 22.75
N LEU A 546 41.41 6.43 23.39
CA LEU A 546 40.59 6.60 24.59
C LEU A 546 41.38 7.26 25.74
N GLY A 547 42.66 6.91 25.88
CA GLY A 547 43.58 7.57 26.81
C GLY A 547 43.82 9.04 26.45
N ALA A 548 44.12 9.32 25.19
CA ALA A 548 44.33 10.68 24.68
C ALA A 548 43.08 11.57 24.83
N CYS A 549 41.89 10.98 24.70
CA CYS A 549 40.60 11.65 24.85
C CYS A 549 40.00 11.52 26.27
N SER A 550 40.78 11.11 27.27
CA SER A 550 40.31 10.86 28.65
C SER A 550 39.61 12.06 29.29
N HIS A 551 39.93 13.30 28.87
CA HIS A 551 39.25 14.50 29.35
C HIS A 551 37.76 14.56 28.97
N TYR A 552 37.34 13.81 27.95
CA TYR A 552 35.97 13.69 27.46
C TYR A 552 35.32 12.36 27.84
N SER A 553 35.90 11.60 28.78
CA SER A 553 35.49 10.22 29.08
C SER A 553 34.00 10.04 29.39
N HIS A 554 33.39 11.02 30.09
CA HIS A 554 31.96 10.97 30.41
C HIS A 554 31.08 11.15 29.16
N GLU A 555 31.43 12.09 28.29
CA GLU A 555 30.70 12.36 27.04
C GLU A 555 30.87 11.19 26.06
N LEU A 556 32.09 10.65 25.97
CA LEU A 556 32.40 9.48 25.14
C LEU A 556 31.64 8.23 25.62
N ALA A 557 31.57 7.98 26.93
CA ALA A 557 30.83 6.84 27.47
C ALA A 557 29.34 6.90 27.12
N ASP A 558 28.72 8.08 27.19
CA ASP A 558 27.33 8.29 26.77
C ASP A 558 27.15 8.05 25.26
N ILE A 559 28.06 8.59 24.43
CA ILE A 559 28.03 8.40 22.97
C ILE A 559 28.19 6.93 22.59
N MET A 560 29.11 6.20 23.21
CA MET A 560 29.31 4.77 22.93
C MET A 560 28.05 3.96 23.27
N GLN A 561 27.40 4.26 24.39
CA GLN A 561 26.19 3.55 24.83
C GLN A 561 25.00 3.75 23.88
N ARG A 562 24.84 4.93 23.29
CA ARG A 562 23.69 5.26 22.43
C ARG A 562 23.88 4.97 20.94
N THR A 563 25.11 4.84 20.45
CA THR A 563 25.40 4.65 19.02
C THR A 563 25.41 3.17 18.59
N ASN A 564 25.68 2.23 19.51
CA ASN A 564 25.80 0.78 19.23
C ASN A 564 26.71 0.47 18.01
N ILE A 565 27.81 1.22 17.87
CA ILE A 565 28.65 1.22 16.66
C ILE A 565 29.40 -0.10 16.44
N GLU A 566 29.65 -0.88 17.50
CA GLU A 566 30.31 -2.19 17.43
C GLU A 566 29.56 -3.13 16.48
N SER A 567 28.22 -3.20 16.61
CA SER A 567 27.37 -4.04 15.75
C SER A 567 27.32 -3.59 14.28
N LEU A 568 27.60 -2.31 14.01
CA LEU A 568 27.55 -1.72 12.67
C LEU A 568 28.89 -1.78 11.94
N THR A 569 29.98 -2.04 12.66
CA THR A 569 31.35 -1.97 12.15
C THR A 569 32.12 -3.28 12.29
N GLU A 570 31.41 -4.40 12.48
CA GLU A 570 32.01 -5.75 12.59
C GLU A 570 32.90 -6.11 11.40
N ALA A 571 32.56 -5.62 10.19
CA ALA A 571 33.36 -5.80 8.99
C ALA A 571 34.13 -4.51 8.63
N PRO A 572 35.46 -4.58 8.39
CA PRO A 572 36.28 -3.41 8.07
C PRO A 572 35.78 -2.60 6.85
N GLU A 573 35.27 -3.28 5.83
CA GLU A 573 34.72 -2.66 4.62
C GLU A 573 33.45 -1.84 4.91
N VAL A 574 32.63 -2.29 5.87
CA VAL A 574 31.42 -1.59 6.30
C VAL A 574 31.79 -0.38 7.14
N ALA A 575 32.79 -0.50 8.02
CA ALA A 575 33.30 0.61 8.82
C ALA A 575 33.87 1.74 7.94
N ASP A 576 34.70 1.40 6.93
CA ASP A 576 35.25 2.35 5.99
C ASP A 576 34.17 3.05 5.15
N LYS A 577 33.17 2.30 4.66
CA LYS A 577 32.02 2.89 3.95
C LYS A 577 31.23 3.84 4.86
N LEU A 578 30.93 3.46 6.09
CA LEU A 578 30.20 4.31 7.03
C LEU A 578 30.99 5.58 7.37
N ALA A 579 32.30 5.47 7.60
CA ALA A 579 33.16 6.62 7.87
C ALA A 579 33.15 7.64 6.73
N ARG A 580 33.24 7.17 5.48
CA ARG A 580 33.12 8.03 4.30
C ARG A 580 31.76 8.72 4.22
N ASP A 581 30.69 7.98 4.48
CA ASP A 581 29.33 8.48 4.34
C ASP A 581 29.00 9.55 5.37
N PHE A 582 29.36 9.30 6.63
CA PHE A 582 29.21 10.29 7.70
C PHE A 582 30.10 11.52 7.47
N SER A 583 31.34 11.33 7.02
CA SER A 583 32.23 12.45 6.70
C SER A 583 31.62 13.36 5.64
N LEU A 584 31.14 12.81 4.52
CA LEU A 584 30.53 13.59 3.44
C LEU A 584 29.29 14.36 3.90
N ASN A 585 28.40 13.70 4.65
CA ASN A 585 27.19 14.34 5.18
C ASN A 585 27.52 15.49 6.14
N LEU A 586 28.50 15.27 7.03
CA LEU A 586 28.97 16.29 7.96
C LEU A 586 29.64 17.45 7.23
N GLN A 587 30.49 17.18 6.24
CA GLN A 587 31.10 18.21 5.40
C GLN A 587 30.03 19.08 4.72
N GLU A 588 29.00 18.46 4.14
CA GLU A 588 27.89 19.18 3.50
C GLU A 588 27.14 20.05 4.52
N LYS A 589 26.80 19.48 5.68
CA LYS A 589 26.13 20.19 6.79
C LYS A 589 26.92 21.42 7.21
N TYR A 590 28.21 21.29 7.50
CA TYR A 590 29.03 22.40 7.99
C TYR A 590 29.35 23.44 6.91
N LEU A 591 29.54 23.03 5.65
CA LEU A 591 29.66 23.97 4.54
C LEU A 591 28.39 24.81 4.38
N ARG A 592 27.20 24.20 4.48
CA ARG A 592 25.92 24.92 4.45
C ARG A 592 25.77 25.86 5.63
N LEU A 593 26.20 25.47 6.83
CA LEU A 593 26.17 26.33 8.02
C LEU A 593 27.11 27.53 7.86
N LYS A 594 28.37 27.32 7.45
CA LYS A 594 29.32 28.42 7.19
C LYS A 594 28.83 29.36 6.09
N LEU A 595 28.13 28.85 5.08
CA LEU A 595 27.57 29.68 4.01
C LEU A 595 26.46 30.65 4.50
N LYS A 596 25.82 30.38 5.64
CA LYS A 596 24.82 31.29 6.24
C LYS A 596 25.46 32.53 6.87
N SER A 597 26.75 32.48 7.21
CA SER A 597 27.49 33.57 7.85
C SER A 597 28.92 33.67 7.31
N PRO A 598 29.13 33.99 6.02
CA PRO A 598 30.46 34.10 5.44
C PRO A 598 31.16 35.38 5.91
N ILE A 599 32.46 35.30 6.17
CA ILE A 599 33.29 36.42 6.64
C ILE A 599 33.61 37.36 5.46
N SER A 600 33.61 36.85 4.22
CA SER A 600 33.81 37.67 3.01
C SER A 600 33.10 37.16 1.75
N LEU A 601 32.99 38.02 0.72
CA LEU A 601 32.48 37.64 -0.60
C LEU A 601 33.33 36.58 -1.31
N ILE A 602 34.65 36.62 -1.10
CA ILE A 602 35.60 35.65 -1.66
C ILE A 602 35.40 34.29 -1.00
N GLU A 603 35.30 34.27 0.33
CA GLU A 603 35.01 33.06 1.10
C GLU A 603 33.64 32.47 0.72
N SER A 604 32.61 33.29 0.56
CA SER A 604 31.29 32.81 0.12
C SER A 604 31.35 32.13 -1.25
N ARG A 605 32.14 32.67 -2.19
CA ARG A 605 32.34 32.08 -3.51
C ARG A 605 33.07 30.74 -3.43
N ASN A 606 34.11 30.66 -2.61
CA ASN A 606 34.88 29.44 -2.39
C ASN A 606 34.03 28.34 -1.72
N LEU A 607 33.28 28.67 -0.67
CA LEU A 607 32.37 27.74 0.01
C LEU A 607 31.29 27.19 -0.92
N ARG A 608 30.74 28.02 -1.82
CA ARG A 608 29.78 27.55 -2.84
C ARG A 608 30.42 26.61 -3.85
N GLN A 609 31.66 26.86 -4.26
CA GLN A 609 32.38 25.98 -5.18
C GLN A 609 32.64 24.62 -4.53
N GLN A 610 33.12 24.60 -3.28
CA GLN A 610 33.32 23.38 -2.50
C GLN A 610 32.02 22.61 -2.31
N LEU A 611 30.92 23.29 -1.96
CA LEU A 611 29.61 22.64 -1.79
C LEU A 611 29.11 22.03 -3.11
N ASN A 612 29.29 22.71 -4.25
CA ASN A 612 28.89 22.18 -5.56
C ASN A 612 29.70 20.95 -5.96
N GLU A 613 31.00 20.94 -5.68
CA GLU A 613 31.88 19.81 -5.95
C GLU A 613 31.54 18.61 -5.07
N LEU A 614 31.29 18.84 -3.78
CA LEU A 614 30.82 17.83 -2.83
C LEU A 614 29.45 17.26 -3.24
N THR A 615 28.51 18.12 -3.62
CA THR A 615 27.17 17.69 -4.09
C THR A 615 27.28 16.84 -5.37
N LYS A 616 28.26 17.14 -6.23
CA LYS A 616 28.55 16.33 -7.43
C LYS A 616 29.13 14.95 -7.07
N GLN A 617 30.01 14.87 -6.07
CA GLN A 617 30.52 13.59 -5.57
C GLN A 617 29.41 12.75 -4.93
N ILE A 618 28.56 13.36 -4.10
CA ILE A 618 27.41 12.69 -3.47
C ILE A 618 26.40 12.20 -4.52
N SER A 619 26.11 13.00 -5.55
CA SER A 619 25.16 12.63 -6.61
C SER A 619 25.69 11.55 -7.57
N LEU A 620 26.99 11.52 -7.87
CA LEU A 620 27.60 10.44 -8.65
C LEU A 620 27.52 9.08 -7.94
N LYS A 621 27.52 9.08 -6.61
CA LYS A 621 27.35 7.89 -5.77
C LYS A 621 25.93 7.32 -5.80
N LEU A 622 24.90 8.13 -6.12
CA LEU A 622 23.52 7.66 -6.27
C LEU A 622 23.27 6.94 -7.61
N LEU A 623 24.24 6.98 -8.53
CA LEU A 623 24.17 6.37 -9.86
C LEU A 623 25.06 5.12 -9.99
N SER A 624 25.90 4.83 -8.98
CA SER A 624 26.79 3.66 -8.86
C SER A 624 26.27 2.69 -7.80
#